data_AF-A0AAU1RPF2-F1
#
_entry.id   AF-A0AAU1RPF2-F1
#
_cell.length_a   1.000
_cell.length_b   1.000
_cell.length_c   1.000
_cell.angle_alpha   90.00
_cell.angle_beta   90.00
_cell.angle_gamma   90.00
#
_symmetry.space_group_name_H-M   'P 1'
#
loop_
_entity.id
_entity.type
_entity.pdbx_description
1 polymer ?
#
loop_
_entity_poly.entity_id
_entity_poly.type
_entity_poly.pdbx_seq_one_letter_code
_entity_poly.pdbx_strand_id
1 'polypeptide(L)'
;MLNQGDLEQDIRTLADDEAVRALTALAEEHGLLPAARQLSEGGDELRAEVAAVELERYVGADQPEFSDGELARRLLEYAAALREDLADTVGEAVAYACSPMERLDPVTLPVAALAVTLLQTEVVLKRDPRGRWSLTIHKRALRDSSLGRVLTALLSQITSGK
;
A
#
# COMPACT_ATOMS: atom_id res chain seq x y z
N MET A 1 23.85 -8.03 -3.13
CA MET A 1 22.89 -8.98 -2.54
C MET A 1 22.75 -8.61 -1.08
N LEU A 2 21.72 -7.83 -0.77
CA LEU A 2 21.27 -7.65 0.62
C LEU A 2 20.70 -8.99 1.08
N ASN A 3 21.01 -9.38 2.32
CA ASN A 3 20.39 -10.56 2.91
C ASN A 3 18.92 -10.23 3.22
N GLN A 4 17.97 -11.13 2.93
CA GLN A 4 16.54 -10.85 3.08
C GLN A 4 16.17 -10.41 4.51
N GLY A 5 16.83 -10.97 5.52
CA GLY A 5 16.64 -10.57 6.92
C GLY A 5 17.16 -9.16 7.26
N ASP A 6 18.19 -8.68 6.54
CA ASP A 6 18.71 -7.33 6.73
C ASP A 6 17.76 -6.30 6.10
N LEU A 7 17.22 -6.59 4.92
CA LEU A 7 16.24 -5.73 4.25
C LEU A 7 14.94 -5.59 5.06
N GLU A 8 14.42 -6.68 5.62
CA GLU A 8 13.25 -6.62 6.51
C GLU A 8 13.51 -5.73 7.73
N GLN A 9 14.71 -5.82 8.31
CA GLN A 9 15.07 -5.00 9.46
C GLN A 9 15.19 -3.52 9.07
N ASP A 10 15.80 -3.21 7.93
CA ASP A 10 15.93 -1.85 7.42
C ASP A 10 14.53 -1.22 7.22
N ILE A 11 13.61 -1.94 6.57
CA ILE A 11 12.21 -1.51 6.38
C ILE A 11 11.54 -1.21 7.71
N ARG A 12 11.68 -2.08 8.72
CA ARG A 12 11.05 -1.89 10.05
C ARG A 12 11.55 -0.66 10.79
N THR A 13 12.79 -0.24 10.52
CA THR A 13 13.43 0.90 11.21
C THR A 13 13.22 2.25 10.54
N LEU A 14 12.64 2.28 9.33
CA LEU A 14 12.30 3.52 8.64
C LEU A 14 11.39 4.40 9.48
N ALA A 15 11.66 5.71 9.51
CA ALA A 15 10.69 6.68 9.98
C ALA A 15 9.43 6.67 9.10
N ASP A 16 8.30 7.15 9.62
CA ASP A 16 7.02 7.08 8.90
C ASP A 16 7.06 7.80 7.54
N ASP A 17 7.72 8.96 7.46
CA ASP A 17 7.91 9.71 6.22
C ASP A 17 8.90 9.06 5.25
N GLU A 18 9.94 8.39 5.76
CA GLU A 18 10.87 7.60 4.95
C GLU A 18 10.19 6.36 4.37
N ALA A 19 9.34 5.68 5.14
CA ALA A 19 8.56 4.54 4.69
C ALA A 19 7.60 4.93 3.55
N VAL A 20 6.91 6.07 3.68
CA VAL A 20 6.03 6.59 2.62
C VAL A 20 6.84 6.99 1.37
N ARG A 21 8.01 7.62 1.56
CA ARG A 21 8.91 7.96 0.44
C ARG A 21 9.42 6.71 -0.28
N ALA A 22 9.82 5.66 0.46
CA ALA A 22 10.26 4.39 -0.12
C ALA A 22 9.12 3.71 -0.89
N LEU A 23 7.91 3.65 -0.33
CA LEU A 23 6.74 3.10 -1.04
C LEU A 23 6.43 3.88 -2.32
N THR A 24 6.57 5.20 -2.29
CA THR A 24 6.33 6.06 -3.46
C THR A 24 7.38 5.82 -4.55
N ALA A 25 8.66 5.71 -4.17
CA ALA A 25 9.74 5.40 -5.10
C ALA A 25 9.55 4.02 -5.76
N LEU A 26 9.13 3.02 -4.98
CA LEU A 26 8.78 1.69 -5.51
C LEU A 26 7.62 1.78 -6.53
N ALA A 27 6.58 2.54 -6.21
CA ALA A 27 5.45 2.73 -7.13
C ALA A 27 5.85 3.49 -8.41
N GLU A 28 6.80 4.42 -8.31
CA GLU A 28 7.37 5.14 -9.46
C GLU A 28 8.13 4.21 -10.39
N GLU A 29 9.03 3.39 -9.84
CA GLU A 29 9.85 2.45 -10.61
C GLU A 29 8.98 1.43 -11.38
N HIS A 30 7.83 1.06 -10.81
CA HIS A 30 6.86 0.17 -11.47
C HIS A 30 5.83 0.89 -12.36
N GLY A 31 5.94 2.21 -12.54
CA GLY A 31 5.02 2.99 -13.37
C GLY A 31 3.58 3.05 -12.85
N LEU A 32 3.38 2.88 -11.54
CA LEU A 32 2.07 2.79 -10.89
C LEU A 32 1.47 4.15 -10.50
N LEU A 33 2.28 5.23 -10.49
CA LEU A 33 1.83 6.58 -10.10
C LEU A 33 0.59 7.09 -10.87
N PRO A 34 0.46 6.88 -12.21
CA PRO A 34 -0.74 7.32 -12.93
C PRO A 34 -2.01 6.62 -12.42
N ALA A 35 -1.93 5.32 -12.11
CA ALA A 35 -3.05 4.58 -11.56
C ALA A 35 -3.39 5.07 -10.13
N ALA A 36 -2.38 5.32 -9.29
CA ALA A 36 -2.60 5.82 -7.94
C ALA A 36 -3.23 7.23 -7.93
N ARG A 37 -2.85 8.10 -8.88
CA ARG A 37 -3.51 9.40 -9.08
C ARG A 37 -4.99 9.26 -9.40
N GLN A 38 -5.35 8.37 -10.33
CA GLN A 38 -6.76 8.13 -10.70
C GLN A 38 -7.59 7.63 -9.51
N LEU A 39 -7.01 6.82 -8.62
CA LEU A 39 -7.67 6.38 -7.40
C LEU A 39 -7.90 7.54 -6.43
N SER A 40 -6.89 8.40 -6.26
CA SER A 40 -6.98 9.58 -5.39
C SER A 40 -8.05 10.57 -5.84
N GLU A 41 -8.19 10.77 -7.15
CA GLU A 41 -9.19 11.69 -7.74
C GLU A 41 -10.64 11.22 -7.57
N GLY A 42 -10.86 9.91 -7.34
CA GLY A 42 -12.19 9.31 -7.15
C GLY A 42 -12.59 9.10 -5.68
N GLY A 43 -11.90 9.73 -4.72
CA GLY A 43 -11.88 9.37 -3.30
C GLY A 43 -13.25 9.19 -2.62
N ASP A 44 -14.24 10.03 -2.89
CA ASP A 44 -15.55 9.94 -2.21
C ASP A 44 -16.40 8.75 -2.70
N GLU A 45 -16.39 8.51 -4.01
CA GLU A 45 -17.11 7.38 -4.61
C GLU A 45 -16.42 6.05 -4.27
N LEU A 46 -15.09 6.06 -4.19
CA LEU A 46 -14.30 4.93 -3.73
C LEU A 46 -14.60 4.62 -2.26
N ARG A 47 -14.65 5.63 -1.40
CA ARG A 47 -14.97 5.46 0.03
C ARG A 47 -16.32 4.78 0.23
N ALA A 48 -17.33 5.22 -0.53
CA ALA A 48 -18.67 4.62 -0.48
C ALA A 48 -18.66 3.14 -0.88
N GLU A 49 -17.89 2.78 -1.91
CA GLU A 49 -17.80 1.39 -2.37
C GLU A 49 -17.02 0.50 -1.40
N VAL A 50 -15.95 1.01 -0.78
CA VAL A 50 -15.23 0.28 0.27
C VAL A 50 -16.11 0.07 1.50
N ALA A 51 -16.87 1.08 1.92
CA ALA A 51 -17.79 0.99 3.05
C ALA A 51 -18.94 -0.02 2.83
N ALA A 52 -19.29 -0.30 1.56
CA ALA A 52 -20.27 -1.31 1.21
C ALA A 52 -19.75 -2.76 1.34
N VAL A 53 -18.43 -2.95 1.47
CA VAL A 53 -17.85 -4.28 1.70
C VAL A 53 -18.01 -4.64 3.19
N GLU A 54 -18.65 -5.77 3.46
CA GLU A 54 -18.80 -6.33 4.82
C GLU A 54 -17.46 -6.87 5.36
N LEU A 55 -16.50 -5.97 5.59
CA LEU A 55 -15.15 -6.27 6.10
C LEU A 55 -15.18 -6.84 7.52
N GLU A 56 -16.22 -6.54 8.29
CA GLU A 56 -16.50 -7.07 9.63
C GLU A 56 -16.43 -8.61 9.69
N ARG A 57 -16.64 -9.31 8.56
CA ARG A 57 -16.51 -10.77 8.47
C ARG A 57 -15.08 -11.29 8.43
N TYR A 58 -14.12 -10.42 8.15
CA TYR A 58 -12.69 -10.72 7.98
C TYR A 58 -11.82 -10.01 9.02
N VAL A 59 -12.38 -8.99 9.68
CA VAL A 59 -11.69 -8.12 10.62
C VAL A 59 -12.19 -8.40 12.03
N GLY A 60 -11.27 -8.72 12.94
CA GLY A 60 -11.60 -8.66 14.38
C GLY A 60 -11.77 -7.20 14.77
N ALA A 61 -12.88 -6.87 15.45
CA ALA A 61 -13.33 -5.50 15.79
C ALA A 61 -12.37 -4.65 16.66
N ASP A 62 -11.15 -5.13 16.92
CA ASP A 62 -10.22 -4.60 17.91
C ASP A 62 -8.79 -4.43 17.34
N GLN A 63 -8.66 -4.36 16.00
CA GLN A 63 -7.37 -4.15 15.36
C GLN A 63 -7.01 -2.66 15.31
N PRO A 64 -5.80 -2.27 15.71
CA PRO A 64 -5.37 -0.88 15.70
C PRO A 64 -5.30 -0.33 14.27
N GLU A 65 -5.74 0.91 14.08
CA GLU A 65 -5.50 1.66 12.85
C GLU A 65 -3.99 1.86 12.67
N PHE A 66 -3.45 1.48 11.50
CA PHE A 66 -2.05 1.76 11.18
C PHE A 66 -1.89 3.22 10.77
N SER A 67 -0.76 3.83 11.17
CA SER A 67 -0.31 5.07 10.53
C SER A 67 0.06 4.81 9.07
N ASP A 68 0.09 5.86 8.26
CA ASP A 68 0.55 5.83 6.87
C ASP A 68 1.95 5.21 6.75
N GLY A 69 2.85 5.54 7.68
CA GLY A 69 4.20 4.95 7.73
C GLY A 69 4.20 3.47 8.07
N GLU A 70 3.39 3.03 9.04
CA GLU A 70 3.28 1.60 9.37
C GLU A 70 2.67 0.81 8.20
N LEU A 71 1.65 1.34 7.54
CA LEU A 71 1.09 0.72 6.35
C LEU A 71 2.13 0.60 5.23
N ALA A 72 2.91 1.67 5.01
CA ALA A 72 3.99 1.67 4.02
C ALA A 72 5.07 0.63 4.32
N ARG A 73 5.53 0.52 5.59
CA ARG A 73 6.48 -0.52 6.02
C ARG A 73 5.95 -1.93 5.73
N ARG A 74 4.69 -2.21 6.06
CA ARG A 74 4.08 -3.53 5.81
C ARG A 74 3.95 -3.88 4.33
N LEU A 75 3.67 -2.89 3.49
CA LEU A 75 3.60 -3.07 2.04
C LEU A 75 4.99 -3.34 1.44
N LEU A 76 6.02 -2.66 1.93
CA LEU A 76 7.41 -2.91 1.55
C LEU A 76 7.86 -4.32 1.98
N GLU A 77 7.55 -4.75 3.21
CA GLU A 77 7.80 -6.12 3.68
C GLU A 77 7.11 -7.15 2.78
N TYR A 78 5.84 -6.93 2.46
CA TYR A 78 5.08 -7.80 1.58
C TYR A 78 5.67 -7.86 0.16
N ALA A 79 6.01 -6.70 -0.42
CA ALA A 79 6.61 -6.62 -1.75
C ALA A 79 7.95 -7.37 -1.82
N ALA A 80 8.81 -7.18 -0.83
CA ALA A 80 10.10 -7.87 -0.73
C ALA A 80 9.94 -9.40 -0.59
N ALA A 81 8.85 -9.87 0.04
CA ALA A 81 8.58 -11.29 0.20
C ALA A 81 8.00 -11.98 -1.05
N LEU A 82 7.55 -11.24 -2.06
CA LEU A 82 6.88 -11.81 -3.25
C LEU A 82 7.84 -12.49 -4.23
N ARG A 83 8.96 -11.85 -4.54
CA ARG A 83 9.97 -12.30 -5.53
C ARG A 83 11.30 -11.59 -5.30
N GLU A 84 12.39 -12.28 -5.59
CA GLU A 84 13.75 -11.81 -5.32
C GLU A 84 14.07 -10.49 -6.03
N ASP A 85 13.63 -10.30 -7.27
CA ASP A 85 13.86 -9.05 -8.00
C ASP A 85 13.02 -7.88 -7.48
N LEU A 86 11.85 -8.13 -6.87
CA LEU A 86 11.12 -7.09 -6.12
C LEU A 86 11.87 -6.73 -4.84
N ALA A 87 12.50 -7.68 -4.18
CA ALA A 87 13.31 -7.40 -2.99
C ALA A 87 14.48 -6.47 -3.32
N ASP A 88 15.13 -6.65 -4.48
CA ASP A 88 16.18 -5.73 -4.94
C ASP A 88 15.63 -4.32 -5.18
N THR A 89 14.49 -4.18 -5.86
CA THR A 89 13.85 -2.87 -6.09
C THR A 89 13.39 -2.20 -4.79
N VAL A 90 12.87 -2.96 -3.84
CA VAL A 90 12.54 -2.47 -2.48
C VAL A 90 13.81 -1.97 -1.79
N GLY A 91 14.92 -2.73 -1.85
CA GLY A 91 16.20 -2.31 -1.29
C GLY A 91 16.71 -0.99 -1.87
N GLU A 92 16.58 -0.79 -3.18
CA GLU A 92 16.92 0.47 -3.84
C GLU A 92 16.01 1.63 -3.39
N ALA A 93 14.70 1.38 -3.27
CA ALA A 93 13.74 2.38 -2.80
C ALA A 93 13.98 2.77 -1.32
N VAL A 94 14.34 1.82 -0.46
CA VAL A 94 14.72 2.05 0.94
C VAL A 94 16.00 2.88 1.01
N ALA A 95 17.04 2.49 0.26
CA ALA A 95 18.30 3.23 0.21
C ALA A 95 18.09 4.67 -0.31
N TYR A 96 17.19 4.85 -1.28
CA TYR A 96 16.79 6.16 -1.78
C TYR A 96 16.11 7.00 -0.69
N ALA A 97 15.14 6.44 0.04
CA ALA A 97 14.38 7.16 1.05
C ALA A 97 15.22 7.63 2.24
N CYS A 98 16.22 6.85 2.63
CA CYS A 98 17.17 7.17 3.71
C CYS A 98 18.24 8.20 3.30
N SER A 99 18.33 8.56 2.01
CA SER A 99 19.37 9.47 1.53
C SER A 99 19.03 10.93 1.87
N PRO A 100 19.96 11.71 2.43
CA PRO A 100 19.74 13.10 2.86
C PRO A 100 19.62 14.11 1.70
N MET A 101 19.45 13.67 0.46
CA MET A 101 19.33 14.58 -0.69
C MET A 101 17.92 15.18 -0.75
N GLU A 102 17.85 16.51 -0.59
CA GLU A 102 16.70 17.34 -0.94
C GLU A 102 16.30 17.10 -2.40
N ARG A 103 15.40 16.16 -2.66
CA ARG A 103 14.78 16.00 -3.97
C ARG A 103 13.29 15.80 -3.81
N LEU A 104 12.59 16.81 -4.31
CA LEU A 104 11.19 16.88 -4.70
C LEU A 104 10.28 15.99 -3.87
N ASP A 105 9.56 16.63 -2.94
CA ASP A 105 8.34 16.07 -2.36
C ASP A 105 7.54 15.38 -3.48
N PRO A 106 7.53 14.04 -3.53
CA PRO A 106 6.78 13.36 -4.57
C PRO A 106 5.32 13.73 -4.34
N VAL A 107 4.55 13.82 -5.43
CA VAL A 107 3.10 14.03 -5.37
C VAL A 107 2.56 13.27 -4.17
N THR A 108 2.01 13.99 -3.18
CA THR A 108 1.48 13.43 -1.94
C THR A 108 0.26 12.60 -2.28
N LEU A 109 0.53 11.42 -2.82
CA LEU A 109 -0.46 10.41 -3.10
C LEU A 109 -0.82 9.78 -1.76
N PRO A 110 -2.11 9.62 -1.46
CA PRO A 110 -2.51 8.89 -0.29
C PRO A 110 -1.83 7.51 -0.30
N VAL A 111 -1.23 7.10 0.84
CA VAL A 111 -0.63 5.77 0.97
C VAL A 111 -1.62 4.69 0.58
N ALA A 112 -2.90 4.90 0.86
CA ALA A 112 -3.96 4.02 0.44
C ALA A 112 -4.06 3.82 -1.09
N ALA A 113 -3.86 4.88 -1.87
CA ALA A 113 -3.86 4.78 -3.33
C ALA A 113 -2.64 3.99 -3.84
N LEU A 114 -1.46 4.25 -3.28
CA LEU A 114 -0.23 3.51 -3.58
C LEU A 114 -0.37 2.02 -3.23
N ALA A 115 -0.93 1.74 -2.06
CA ALA A 115 -1.17 0.39 -1.56
C ALA A 115 -2.12 -0.40 -2.48
N VAL A 116 -3.25 0.18 -2.88
CA VAL A 116 -4.20 -0.48 -3.80
C VAL A 116 -3.54 -0.74 -5.16
N THR A 117 -2.72 0.19 -5.67
CA THR A 117 -2.01 -0.04 -6.94
C THR A 117 -0.95 -1.14 -6.85
N LEU A 118 -0.24 -1.24 -5.73
CA LEU A 118 0.77 -2.26 -5.51
C LEU A 118 0.14 -3.65 -5.33
N LEU A 119 -1.03 -3.69 -4.69
CA LEU A 119 -1.77 -4.92 -4.42
C LEU A 119 -2.71 -5.32 -5.57
N GLN A 120 -2.54 -4.82 -6.79
CA GLN A 120 -3.45 -5.10 -7.92
C GLN A 120 -3.64 -6.60 -8.24
N THR A 121 -2.70 -7.47 -7.84
CA THR A 121 -2.85 -8.93 -7.98
C THR A 121 -3.79 -9.55 -6.95
N GLU A 122 -3.98 -8.87 -5.81
CA GLU A 122 -4.75 -9.35 -4.66
C GLU A 122 -6.06 -8.56 -4.47
N VAL A 123 -6.08 -7.32 -4.94
CA VAL A 123 -7.19 -6.38 -4.89
C VAL A 123 -7.39 -5.75 -6.26
N VAL A 124 -8.54 -5.97 -6.85
CA VAL A 124 -8.92 -5.33 -8.11
C VAL A 124 -9.93 -4.25 -7.80
N LEU A 125 -9.55 -3.02 -8.07
CA LEU A 125 -10.42 -1.84 -7.98
C LEU A 125 -10.61 -1.27 -9.38
N LYS A 126 -11.86 -1.18 -9.85
CA LYS A 126 -12.18 -0.73 -11.21
C LYS A 126 -13.29 0.30 -11.20
N ARG A 127 -13.14 1.35 -11.99
CA ARG A 127 -14.19 2.32 -12.31
C ARG A 127 -14.85 1.94 -13.64
N ASP A 128 -16.16 1.72 -13.64
CA ASP A 128 -16.93 1.43 -14.86
C ASP A 128 -17.11 2.72 -15.71
N PRO A 129 -17.49 2.61 -17.01
CA PRO A 129 -17.74 3.78 -17.86
C PRO A 129 -18.89 4.70 -17.38
N ARG A 130 -19.67 4.27 -16.38
CA ARG A 130 -20.73 5.05 -15.74
C ARG A 130 -20.23 5.76 -14.47
N GLY A 131 -18.95 5.68 -14.18
CA GLY A 131 -18.29 6.33 -13.05
C GLY A 131 -18.34 5.53 -11.75
N ARG A 132 -18.89 4.30 -11.74
CA ARG A 132 -19.04 3.53 -10.50
C ARG A 132 -17.81 2.69 -10.21
N TRP A 133 -17.37 2.71 -8.96
CA TRP A 133 -16.30 1.83 -8.49
C TRP A 133 -16.82 0.42 -8.24
N SER A 134 -15.92 -0.55 -8.34
CA SER A 134 -16.15 -1.94 -7.96
C SER A 134 -14.85 -2.48 -7.35
N LEU A 135 -14.96 -3.05 -6.16
CA LEU A 135 -13.86 -3.64 -5.41
C LEU A 135 -13.98 -5.16 -5.39
N THR A 136 -12.91 -5.87 -5.76
CA THR A 136 -12.81 -7.33 -5.68
C THR A 136 -11.55 -7.70 -4.92
N ILE A 137 -11.68 -8.48 -3.85
CA ILE A 137 -10.55 -8.98 -3.06
C ILE A 137 -10.42 -10.49 -3.28
N HIS A 138 -9.23 -10.96 -3.65
CA HIS A 138 -8.98 -12.38 -3.85
C HIS A 138 -8.98 -13.13 -2.52
N LYS A 139 -9.77 -14.21 -2.40
CA LYS A 139 -9.91 -14.98 -1.15
C LYS A 139 -8.59 -15.53 -0.59
N ARG A 140 -7.59 -15.75 -1.45
CA ARG A 140 -6.25 -16.18 -1.04
C ARG A 140 -5.56 -15.09 -0.19
N ALA A 141 -5.70 -13.83 -0.59
CA ALA A 141 -5.15 -12.69 0.11
C ALA A 141 -5.68 -12.57 1.56
N LEU A 142 -6.95 -12.91 1.75
CA LEU A 142 -7.63 -12.88 3.05
C LEU A 142 -7.27 -14.07 3.96
N ARG A 143 -6.70 -15.15 3.43
CA ARG A 143 -6.28 -16.32 4.22
C ARG A 143 -4.86 -16.19 4.75
N ASP A 144 -4.05 -15.34 4.14
CA ASP A 144 -2.74 -14.98 4.66
C ASP A 144 -2.92 -13.98 5.80
N SER A 145 -2.48 -14.35 7.00
CA SER A 145 -2.68 -13.53 8.20
C SER A 145 -1.94 -12.19 8.14
N SER A 146 -0.88 -12.07 7.33
CA SER A 146 -0.12 -10.83 7.18
C SER A 146 -0.79 -9.90 6.17
N LEU A 147 -1.08 -10.41 4.96
CA LEU A 147 -1.75 -9.63 3.91
C LEU A 147 -3.19 -9.26 4.28
N GLY A 148 -3.92 -10.16 4.94
CA GLY A 148 -5.26 -9.86 5.46
C GLY A 148 -5.27 -8.67 6.41
N ARG A 149 -4.23 -8.50 7.25
CA ARG A 149 -4.08 -7.33 8.14
C ARG A 149 -3.76 -6.05 7.38
N VAL A 150 -2.88 -6.13 6.40
CA VAL A 150 -2.54 -4.98 5.53
C VAL A 150 -3.77 -4.50 4.76
N LEU A 151 -4.51 -5.43 4.17
CA LEU A 151 -5.75 -5.14 3.44
C LEU A 151 -6.82 -4.53 4.34
N THR A 152 -6.95 -5.06 5.56
CA THR A 152 -7.88 -4.52 6.56
C THR A 152 -7.55 -3.07 6.88
N ALA A 153 -6.31 -2.79 7.27
CA ALA A 153 -5.89 -1.46 7.64
C ALA A 153 -6.00 -0.46 6.47
N LEU A 154 -5.63 -0.91 5.27
CA LEU A 154 -5.81 -0.15 4.04
C LEU A 154 -7.27 0.27 3.83
N LEU A 155 -8.20 -0.68 3.94
CA LEU A 155 -9.62 -0.40 3.70
C LEU A 155 -10.20 0.47 4.81
N SER A 156 -9.79 0.25 6.07
CA SER A 156 -10.13 1.14 7.18
C SER A 156 -9.66 2.58 6.94
N GLN A 157 -8.43 2.78 6.44
CA GLN A 157 -7.93 4.13 6.11
C GLN A 157 -8.74 4.80 5.01
N ILE A 158 -9.13 4.05 3.97
CA ILE A 158 -9.99 4.57 2.89
C ILE A 158 -11.35 5.02 3.45
N THR A 159 -11.93 4.25 4.38
CA THR A 159 -13.24 4.53 4.99
C THR A 159 -13.22 5.60 6.09
N SER A 160 -12.17 5.65 6.92
CA SER A 160 -12.08 6.54 8.09
C SER A 160 -11.85 8.00 7.71
N GLY A 161 -11.45 8.29 6.47
CA GLY A 161 -11.45 9.64 5.90
C GLY A 161 -10.91 10.71 6.84
N LYS A 162 -9.59 10.69 7.09
CA LYS A 162 -8.88 11.87 7.56
C LYS A 162 -8.31 12.65 6.38
#